data_AF-A0A359LP52-F1
#
_entry.id   AF-A0A359LP52-F1
#
_cell.length_a   1.000
_cell.length_b   1.000
_cell.length_c   1.000
_cell.angle_alpha   90.00
_cell.angle_beta   90.00
_cell.angle_gamma   90.00
#
_symmetry.space_group_name_H-M   'P 1'
#
loop_
_entity.id
_entity.type
_entity.pdbx_description
1 polymer ?
#
loop_
_entity_poly.entity_id
_entity_poly.type
_entity_poly.pdbx_seq_one_letter_code
_entity_poly.pdbx_strand_id
1 'polypeptide(L)'
;MQSQPAMNTNGEAAIPMVSIVERYHKLYGALIFDVLDHLGHPNQAVSHQLAPLNPDMKLAGPAFTVKGTVSCEKDESKRYKRLAMIKEMTPPCIEVRDAGTPFHVALYGELSATSARAHGAVGALIDGGTRDSAYLIRMGFPVFARYRNPVEAFGRWMMLDYQVPIRIHGELSESIIVRPGDFIFGDLDGVMVIPKDLTLTVLEECERIMGIEDIARLEFARGDDPVAVFERHKRL
;
A
#
# COMPACT_ATOMS: atom_id res chain seq x y z
N MET A 1 -13.25 2.76 28.70
CA MET A 1 -13.46 1.29 28.78
C MET A 1 -12.24 0.66 28.13
N GLN A 2 -11.27 0.18 28.91
CA GLN A 2 -10.02 -0.37 28.37
C GLN A 2 -10.33 -1.70 27.66
N SER A 3 -10.18 -1.72 26.34
CA SER A 3 -10.32 -2.92 25.52
C SER A 3 -9.17 -3.88 25.83
N GLN A 4 -9.49 -5.11 26.22
CA GLN A 4 -8.50 -6.19 26.33
C GLN A 4 -7.87 -6.44 24.94
N PRO A 5 -6.55 -6.69 24.86
CA PRO A 5 -5.90 -6.97 23.59
C PRO A 5 -6.42 -8.29 23.00
N ALA A 6 -6.63 -8.31 21.68
CA ALA A 6 -6.98 -9.53 20.96
C ALA A 6 -5.84 -10.55 21.13
N MET A 7 -6.17 -11.76 21.59
CA MET A 7 -5.21 -12.86 21.71
C MET A 7 -5.14 -13.62 20.38
N ASN A 8 -3.95 -14.05 19.97
CA ASN A 8 -3.79 -14.94 18.83
C ASN A 8 -4.21 -16.38 19.18
N THR A 9 -4.23 -17.28 18.19
CA THR A 9 -4.63 -18.70 18.37
C THR A 9 -3.77 -19.47 19.38
N ASN A 10 -2.65 -18.91 19.82
CA ASN A 10 -1.67 -19.51 20.73
C ASN A 10 -1.68 -18.87 22.13
N GLY A 11 -2.59 -17.94 22.42
CA GLY A 11 -2.71 -17.29 23.73
C GLY A 11 -1.67 -16.21 24.02
N GLU A 12 -0.91 -15.78 23.01
CA GLU A 12 -0.01 -14.62 23.09
C GLU A 12 -0.74 -13.34 22.69
N ALA A 13 -0.32 -12.21 23.25
CA ALA A 13 -0.85 -10.91 22.89
C ALA A 13 -0.55 -10.62 21.41
N ALA A 14 -1.58 -10.35 20.60
CA ALA A 14 -1.37 -10.01 19.20
C ALA A 14 -0.49 -8.75 19.07
N ILE A 15 0.53 -8.82 18.21
CA ILE A 15 1.41 -7.68 17.93
C ILE A 15 0.55 -6.53 17.40
N PRO A 16 0.61 -5.33 18.01
CA PRO A 16 -0.17 -4.19 17.55
C PRO A 16 0.17 -3.83 16.10
N MET A 17 -0.85 -3.53 15.28
CA MET A 17 -0.65 -3.19 13.86
C MET A 17 0.32 -2.01 13.65
N VAL A 18 0.35 -1.05 14.58
CA VAL A 18 1.32 0.07 14.54
C VAL A 18 2.76 -0.44 14.58
N SER A 19 3.07 -1.44 15.40
CA SER A 19 4.41 -2.03 15.47
C SER A 19 4.77 -2.79 14.19
N ILE A 20 3.79 -3.48 13.58
CA ILE A 20 3.97 -4.15 12.28
C ILE A 20 4.33 -3.11 11.21
N VAL A 21 3.58 -2.01 11.13
CA VAL A 21 3.84 -0.90 10.19
C VAL A 21 5.23 -0.31 10.37
N GLU A 22 5.66 -0.03 11.61
CA GLU A 22 7.00 0.49 11.91
C GLU A 22 8.12 -0.46 11.47
N ARG A 23 7.92 -1.78 11.60
CA ARG A 23 8.90 -2.78 11.12
C ARG A 23 8.94 -2.83 9.59
N TYR A 24 7.78 -2.81 8.92
CA TYR A 24 7.72 -2.74 7.46
C TYR A 24 8.41 -1.49 6.90
N HIS A 25 8.36 -0.34 7.57
CA HIS A 25 9.05 0.87 7.10
C HIS A 25 10.58 0.72 6.98
N LYS A 26 11.18 -0.25 7.70
CA LYS A 26 12.61 -0.57 7.62
C LYS A 26 12.95 -1.48 6.42
N LEU A 27 11.95 -2.09 5.80
CA LEU A 27 12.08 -2.95 4.62
C LEU A 27 12.07 -2.15 3.31
N TYR A 28 12.34 -2.83 2.19
CA TYR A 28 12.26 -2.32 0.82
C TYR A 28 11.53 -3.31 -0.09
N GLY A 29 10.98 -2.81 -1.19
CA GLY A 29 10.01 -3.51 -2.05
C GLY A 29 10.59 -4.76 -2.71
N ALA A 30 11.82 -4.71 -3.20
CA ALA A 30 12.47 -5.85 -3.87
C ALA A 30 12.56 -7.08 -2.95
N LEU A 31 12.94 -6.88 -1.68
CA LEU A 31 13.01 -7.96 -0.71
C LEU A 31 11.63 -8.58 -0.41
N ILE A 32 10.60 -7.75 -0.31
CA ILE A 32 9.22 -8.21 -0.09
C ILE A 32 8.74 -9.03 -1.29
N PHE A 33 9.06 -8.60 -2.51
CA PHE A 33 8.74 -9.34 -3.72
C PHE A 33 9.41 -10.74 -3.72
N ASP A 34 10.72 -10.81 -3.45
CA ASP A 34 11.45 -12.08 -3.43
C ASP A 34 10.86 -13.07 -2.41
N VAL A 35 10.48 -12.57 -1.23
CA VAL A 35 9.84 -13.39 -0.19
C VAL A 35 8.47 -13.88 -0.64
N LEU A 36 7.65 -13.01 -1.22
CA LEU A 36 6.33 -13.40 -1.73
C LEU A 36 6.43 -14.42 -2.86
N ASP A 37 7.37 -14.25 -3.79
CA ASP A 37 7.63 -15.18 -4.88
C ASP A 37 8.04 -16.56 -4.34
N HIS A 38 8.95 -16.59 -3.36
CA HIS A 38 9.35 -17.83 -2.69
C HIS A 38 8.19 -18.52 -1.97
N LEU A 39 7.25 -17.75 -1.42
CA LEU A 39 6.02 -18.27 -0.78
C LEU A 39 4.92 -18.65 -1.80
N GLY A 40 5.19 -18.56 -3.10
CA GLY A 40 4.23 -18.94 -4.16
C GLY A 40 3.23 -17.84 -4.54
N HIS A 41 3.56 -16.58 -4.27
CA HIS A 41 2.75 -15.40 -4.59
C HIS A 41 3.46 -14.45 -5.58
N PRO A 42 3.79 -14.89 -6.82
CA PRO A 42 4.57 -14.10 -7.78
C PRO A 42 3.87 -12.83 -8.29
N ASN A 43 2.53 -12.78 -8.24
CA ASN A 43 1.74 -11.76 -8.93
C ASN A 43 1.25 -10.63 -8.01
N GLN A 44 2.02 -10.29 -6.97
CA GLN A 44 1.61 -9.29 -5.96
C GLN A 44 2.16 -7.89 -6.19
N ALA A 45 3.02 -7.72 -7.20
CA ALA A 45 3.53 -6.43 -7.62
C ALA A 45 2.48 -5.63 -8.40
N VAL A 46 2.08 -4.48 -7.85
CA VAL A 46 1.20 -3.51 -8.49
C VAL A 46 1.91 -2.85 -9.67
N SER A 47 1.17 -2.46 -10.69
CA SER A 47 1.70 -1.81 -11.88
C SER A 47 2.63 -0.63 -11.53
N HIS A 48 3.81 -0.58 -12.14
CA HIS A 48 4.83 0.46 -12.00
C HIS A 48 4.31 1.88 -12.30
N GLN A 49 3.17 2.00 -12.96
CA GLN A 49 2.51 3.28 -13.19
C GLN A 49 2.05 3.91 -11.87
N LEU A 50 1.70 3.10 -10.85
CA LEU A 50 1.31 3.58 -9.52
C LEU A 50 2.55 3.94 -8.71
N ALA A 51 3.14 5.08 -9.05
CA ALA A 51 4.37 5.58 -8.44
C ALA A 51 4.09 6.58 -7.30
N PRO A 52 5.03 6.76 -6.35
CA PRO A 52 4.89 7.77 -5.31
C PRO A 52 4.90 9.20 -5.87
N LEU A 53 4.17 10.11 -5.23
CA LEU A 53 4.21 11.53 -5.62
C LEU A 53 5.58 12.19 -5.37
N ASN A 54 6.33 11.71 -4.39
CA ASN A 54 7.69 12.14 -4.04
C ASN A 54 8.54 10.88 -3.76
N PRO A 55 9.77 10.77 -4.30
CA PRO A 55 10.65 9.63 -4.08
C PRO A 55 10.84 9.16 -2.63
N ASP A 56 10.74 10.05 -1.65
CA ASP A 56 10.93 9.70 -0.23
C ASP A 56 9.68 9.06 0.42
N MET A 57 8.56 8.94 -0.31
CA MET A 57 7.32 8.41 0.25
C MET A 57 7.37 6.89 0.40
N LYS A 58 6.92 6.41 1.56
CA LYS A 58 6.64 4.99 1.81
C LYS A 58 5.21 4.77 2.27
N LEU A 59 4.58 3.70 1.82
CA LEU A 59 3.32 3.16 2.32
C LEU A 59 3.58 1.90 3.14
N ALA A 60 2.92 1.79 4.28
CA ALA A 60 2.87 0.55 5.06
C ALA A 60 1.57 0.55 5.87
N GLY A 61 0.71 -0.45 5.67
CA GLY A 61 -0.49 -0.63 6.48
C GLY A 61 -1.59 -1.44 5.78
N PRO A 62 -2.64 -1.83 6.52
CA PRO A 62 -3.75 -2.59 5.99
C PRO A 62 -4.60 -1.77 5.01
N ALA A 63 -5.05 -2.40 3.93
CA ALA A 63 -5.87 -1.80 2.91
C ALA A 63 -7.28 -1.51 3.42
N PHE A 64 -7.70 -0.25 3.30
CA PHE A 64 -9.09 0.17 3.34
C PHE A 64 -9.55 0.37 1.89
N THR A 65 -10.33 -0.57 1.36
CA THR A 65 -10.62 -0.61 -0.08
C THR A 65 -11.83 0.23 -0.46
N VAL A 66 -11.76 0.89 -1.62
CA VAL A 66 -12.83 1.72 -2.17
C VAL A 66 -13.06 1.33 -3.63
N LYS A 67 -14.28 0.90 -3.92
CA LYS A 67 -14.73 0.51 -5.26
C LYS A 67 -15.35 1.71 -5.97
N GLY A 68 -14.77 2.06 -7.12
CA GLY A 68 -15.27 3.08 -8.01
C GLY A 68 -16.15 2.55 -9.13
N THR A 69 -16.94 3.45 -9.72
CA THR A 69 -17.62 3.24 -11.00
C THR A 69 -17.79 4.57 -11.74
N VAL A 70 -18.05 4.49 -13.05
CA VAL A 70 -18.39 5.65 -13.88
C VAL A 70 -19.71 6.25 -13.40
N SER A 71 -19.77 7.57 -13.36
CA SER A 71 -21.03 8.28 -13.16
C SER A 71 -21.05 9.54 -14.00
N CYS A 72 -22.19 9.84 -14.61
CA CYS A 72 -22.46 11.12 -15.28
C CYS A 72 -23.27 12.08 -14.39
N GLU A 73 -23.67 11.63 -13.19
CA GLU A 73 -24.52 12.40 -12.29
C GLU A 73 -23.68 13.27 -11.36
N LYS A 74 -24.06 14.54 -11.26
CA LYS A 74 -23.53 15.49 -10.27
C LYS A 74 -24.42 15.50 -9.03
N ASP A 75 -24.62 14.32 -8.45
CA ASP A 75 -25.41 14.19 -7.23
C ASP A 75 -24.54 14.43 -6.00
N GLU A 76 -24.85 15.49 -5.25
CA GLU A 76 -24.16 15.81 -4.00
C GLU A 76 -24.44 14.79 -2.90
N SER A 77 -25.57 14.06 -2.97
CA SER A 77 -25.93 13.05 -1.98
C SER A 77 -24.84 11.97 -1.86
N LYS A 78 -24.20 11.63 -2.98
CA LYS A 78 -23.11 10.66 -3.09
C LYS A 78 -21.85 11.11 -2.34
N ARG A 79 -21.68 12.41 -2.09
CA ARG A 79 -20.60 12.94 -1.24
C ARG A 79 -20.79 12.50 0.21
N TYR A 80 -22.03 12.43 0.71
CA TYR A 80 -22.29 11.96 2.07
C TYR A 80 -21.90 10.50 2.26
N LYS A 81 -22.09 9.63 1.26
CA LYS A 81 -21.63 8.23 1.32
C LYS A 81 -20.11 8.17 1.52
N ARG A 82 -19.35 8.99 0.78
CA ARG A 82 -17.89 9.08 0.93
C ARG A 82 -17.48 9.62 2.30
N LEU A 83 -18.20 10.63 2.83
CA LEU A 83 -17.92 11.16 4.16
C LEU A 83 -18.24 10.14 5.27
N ALA A 84 -19.30 9.34 5.10
CA ALA A 84 -19.62 8.25 6.01
C ALA A 84 -18.53 7.18 6.00
N MET A 85 -18.05 6.78 4.82
CA MET A 85 -16.92 5.86 4.66
C MET A 85 -15.67 6.34 5.42
N ILE A 86 -15.31 7.63 5.31
CA ILE A 86 -14.12 8.17 6.00
C ILE A 86 -14.23 7.99 7.53
N LYS A 87 -15.44 8.08 8.10
CA LYS A 87 -15.65 7.86 9.54
C LYS A 87 -15.42 6.41 9.98
N GLU A 88 -15.48 5.47 9.04
CA GLU A 88 -15.30 4.03 9.30
C GLU A 88 -13.85 3.57 9.07
N MET A 89 -12.95 4.47 8.70
CA MET A 89 -11.52 4.17 8.61
C MET A 89 -10.95 3.74 9.97
N THR A 90 -10.08 2.74 9.94
CA THR A 90 -9.46 2.15 11.13
C THR A 90 -7.98 2.48 11.17
N PRO A 91 -7.47 3.24 12.16
CA PRO A 91 -6.05 3.55 12.26
C PRO A 91 -5.20 2.32 12.65
N PRO A 92 -4.02 2.11 12.03
CA PRO A 92 -3.56 2.70 10.77
C PRO A 92 -4.20 1.98 9.56
N CYS A 93 -4.55 2.70 8.50
CA CYS A 93 -4.95 2.09 7.22
C CYS A 93 -4.43 2.84 6.00
N ILE A 94 -4.34 2.15 4.86
CA ILE A 94 -4.03 2.72 3.55
C ILE A 94 -5.31 2.76 2.73
N GLU A 95 -5.70 3.94 2.27
CA GLU A 95 -6.86 4.05 1.40
C GLU A 95 -6.52 3.57 -0.01
N VAL A 96 -7.12 2.46 -0.45
CA VAL A 96 -6.86 1.87 -1.77
C VAL A 96 -8.07 2.06 -2.67
N ARG A 97 -7.90 2.75 -3.79
CA ARG A 97 -8.96 2.99 -4.77
C ARG A 97 -8.64 2.30 -6.08
N ASP A 98 -9.60 1.57 -6.62
CA ASP A 98 -9.49 1.12 -8.00
C ASP A 98 -9.83 2.25 -8.99
N ALA A 99 -9.49 2.01 -10.27
CA ALA A 99 -9.78 2.96 -11.32
C ALA A 99 -11.28 3.21 -11.43
N GLY A 100 -12.09 2.15 -11.57
CA GLY A 100 -13.54 2.23 -11.71
C GLY A 100 -14.03 3.01 -12.94
N THR A 101 -13.14 3.41 -13.84
CA THR A 101 -13.46 4.21 -15.04
C THR A 101 -12.41 4.00 -16.13
N PRO A 102 -12.80 4.02 -17.42
CA PRO A 102 -11.84 4.01 -18.53
C PRO A 102 -11.20 5.38 -18.80
N PHE A 103 -11.65 6.44 -18.10
CA PHE A 103 -11.17 7.81 -18.32
C PHE A 103 -10.05 8.20 -17.35
N HIS A 104 -9.23 9.17 -17.75
CA HIS A 104 -8.23 9.75 -16.85
C HIS A 104 -8.79 10.90 -16.03
N VAL A 105 -8.97 10.68 -14.73
CA VAL A 105 -9.50 11.68 -13.78
C VAL A 105 -8.75 11.62 -12.44
N ALA A 106 -8.73 12.74 -11.72
CA ALA A 106 -8.23 12.79 -10.36
C ALA A 106 -9.26 12.23 -9.37
N LEU A 107 -8.99 11.03 -8.88
CA LEU A 107 -9.78 10.34 -7.85
C LEU A 107 -9.45 10.86 -6.46
N TYR A 108 -8.25 11.41 -6.26
CA TYR A 108 -7.75 11.81 -4.95
C TYR A 108 -7.12 13.22 -4.97
N GLY A 109 -7.16 13.90 -3.84
CA GLY A 109 -6.62 15.25 -3.69
C GLY A 109 -6.47 15.64 -2.22
N GLU A 110 -5.98 16.85 -1.96
CA GLU A 110 -5.56 17.29 -0.62
C GLU A 110 -6.69 17.17 0.42
N LEU A 111 -7.87 17.73 0.17
CA LEU A 111 -8.99 17.64 1.15
C LEU A 111 -9.39 16.21 1.50
N SER A 112 -9.21 15.28 0.55
CA SER A 112 -9.48 13.86 0.79
C SER A 112 -8.43 13.27 1.73
N ALA A 113 -7.16 13.56 1.46
CA ALA A 113 -6.06 13.17 2.33
C ALA A 113 -6.19 13.77 3.74
N THR A 114 -6.53 15.06 3.84
CA THR A 114 -6.71 15.76 5.11
C THR A 114 -7.81 15.14 5.95
N SER A 115 -8.96 14.84 5.33
CA SER A 115 -10.04 14.15 6.04
C SER A 115 -9.66 12.71 6.40
N ALA A 116 -9.04 11.95 5.49
CA ALA A 116 -8.67 10.55 5.73
C ALA A 116 -7.61 10.43 6.83
N ARG A 117 -6.59 11.30 6.83
CA ARG A 117 -5.55 11.36 7.87
C ARG A 117 -6.15 11.62 9.25
N ALA A 118 -7.12 12.54 9.34
CA ALA A 118 -7.81 12.82 10.60
C ALA A 118 -8.61 11.61 11.14
N HIS A 119 -8.90 10.61 10.30
CA HIS A 119 -9.65 9.40 10.65
C HIS A 119 -8.79 8.13 10.58
N GLY A 120 -7.46 8.26 10.60
CA GLY A 120 -6.55 7.13 10.78
C GLY A 120 -5.90 6.58 9.52
N ALA A 121 -6.17 7.14 8.35
CA ALA A 121 -5.39 6.79 7.16
C ALA A 121 -3.96 7.31 7.29
N VAL A 122 -2.98 6.48 6.94
CA VAL A 122 -1.55 6.83 6.97
C VAL A 122 -0.96 6.98 5.56
N GLY A 123 -1.76 6.74 4.53
CA GLY A 123 -1.40 6.97 3.13
C GLY A 123 -2.52 6.54 2.19
N ALA A 124 -2.30 6.69 0.88
CA ALA A 124 -3.25 6.28 -0.15
C ALA A 124 -2.58 5.67 -1.38
N LEU A 125 -3.21 4.62 -1.92
CA LEU A 125 -2.85 3.96 -3.18
C LEU A 125 -4.00 4.13 -4.17
N ILE A 126 -3.77 4.88 -5.24
CA ILE A 126 -4.81 5.33 -6.17
C ILE A 126 -4.53 4.76 -7.55
N ASP A 127 -5.32 3.79 -7.99
CA ASP A 127 -5.28 3.27 -9.36
C ASP A 127 -5.94 4.24 -10.35
N GLY A 128 -5.42 5.46 -10.41
CA GLY A 128 -5.97 6.58 -11.15
C GLY A 128 -5.19 7.85 -10.88
N GLY A 129 -5.82 9.00 -11.11
CA GLY A 129 -5.16 10.29 -10.97
C GLY A 129 -5.21 10.87 -9.56
N THR A 130 -4.23 11.72 -9.25
CA THR A 130 -4.30 12.69 -8.15
C THR A 130 -4.33 14.11 -8.67
N ARG A 131 -4.92 15.01 -7.89
CA ARG A 131 -4.74 16.46 -8.00
C ARG A 131 -4.12 17.01 -6.71
N ASP A 132 -3.75 18.29 -6.71
CA ASP A 132 -3.17 18.97 -5.56
C ASP A 132 -1.87 18.34 -5.04
N SER A 133 -1.10 17.70 -5.92
CA SER A 133 0.10 16.94 -5.55
C SER A 133 1.11 17.76 -4.73
N ALA A 134 1.27 19.06 -5.04
CA ALA A 134 2.15 19.94 -4.27
C ALA A 134 1.70 20.08 -2.80
N TYR A 135 0.39 20.10 -2.53
CA TYR A 135 -0.12 20.14 -1.17
C TYR A 135 0.03 18.77 -0.48
N LEU A 136 -0.26 17.67 -1.18
CA LEU A 136 -0.06 16.31 -0.65
C LEU A 136 1.40 16.07 -0.23
N ILE A 137 2.35 16.51 -1.06
CA ILE A 137 3.79 16.44 -0.77
C ILE A 137 4.13 17.28 0.46
N ARG A 138 3.67 18.54 0.53
CA ARG A 138 3.91 19.42 1.69
C ARG A 138 3.30 18.88 2.99
N MET A 139 2.16 18.21 2.90
CA MET A 139 1.47 17.59 4.03
C MET A 139 2.26 16.39 4.61
N GLY A 140 3.21 15.84 3.85
CA GLY A 140 3.93 14.62 4.20
C GLY A 140 3.02 13.40 4.23
N PHE A 141 1.92 13.40 3.46
CA PHE A 141 1.00 12.28 3.37
C PHE A 141 1.36 11.41 2.15
N PRO A 142 1.83 10.17 2.34
CA PRO A 142 2.23 9.30 1.24
C PRO A 142 1.06 9.00 0.31
N VAL A 143 1.21 9.32 -0.97
CA VAL A 143 0.22 9.01 -2.00
C VAL A 143 0.93 8.42 -3.21
N PHE A 144 0.43 7.27 -3.64
CA PHE A 144 0.87 6.57 -4.85
C PHE A 144 -0.26 6.65 -5.87
N ALA A 145 0.05 7.01 -7.10
CA ALA A 145 -0.95 7.23 -8.14
C ALA A 145 -0.40 7.00 -9.54
N ARG A 146 -1.29 6.64 -10.48
CA ARG A 146 -0.93 6.42 -11.89
C ARG A 146 -0.43 7.68 -12.60
N TYR A 147 -1.03 8.81 -12.27
CA TYR A 147 -0.74 10.09 -12.91
C TYR A 147 -1.21 11.27 -12.06
N ARG A 148 -0.79 12.48 -12.45
CA ARG A 148 -1.22 13.76 -11.88
C ARG A 148 -2.07 14.49 -12.91
N ASN A 149 -3.27 14.92 -12.54
CA ASN A 149 -4.21 15.56 -13.47
C ASN A 149 -5.15 16.51 -12.71
N PRO A 150 -5.43 17.74 -13.18
CA PRO A 150 -6.37 18.65 -12.52
C PRO A 150 -7.85 18.27 -12.69
N VAL A 151 -8.20 17.37 -13.63
CA VAL A 151 -9.60 17.03 -13.96
C VAL A 151 -10.25 16.27 -12.82
N GLU A 152 -11.28 16.86 -12.21
CA GLU A 152 -11.99 16.28 -11.07
C GLU A 152 -12.85 15.06 -11.42
N ALA A 153 -12.89 14.08 -10.51
CA ALA A 153 -13.75 12.90 -10.57
C ALA A 153 -15.26 13.20 -10.55
N PHE A 154 -15.71 14.31 -9.94
CA PHE A 154 -17.13 14.61 -9.76
C PHE A 154 -17.88 14.71 -11.10
N GLY A 155 -18.96 13.94 -11.23
CA GLY A 155 -19.72 13.80 -12.48
C GLY A 155 -19.02 12.98 -13.58
N ARG A 156 -17.95 12.24 -13.22
CA ARG A 156 -17.23 11.29 -14.10
C ARG A 156 -16.98 9.94 -13.42
N TRP A 157 -16.88 9.96 -12.09
CA TRP A 157 -16.62 8.81 -11.23
C TRP A 157 -17.37 8.99 -9.92
N MET A 158 -17.83 7.89 -9.35
CA MET A 158 -18.40 7.85 -8.00
C MET A 158 -17.95 6.59 -7.26
N MET A 159 -17.97 6.67 -5.93
CA MET A 159 -17.78 5.50 -5.09
C MET A 159 -19.04 4.61 -5.17
N LEU A 160 -18.86 3.41 -5.69
CA LEU A 160 -19.88 2.37 -5.71
C LEU A 160 -20.01 1.73 -4.34
N ASP A 161 -18.90 1.29 -3.76
CA ASP A 161 -18.85 0.61 -2.47
C ASP A 161 -17.49 0.79 -1.78
N TYR A 162 -17.37 0.33 -0.54
CA TYR A 162 -16.12 0.33 0.22
C TYR A 162 -16.02 -0.90 1.11
N GLN A 163 -14.81 -1.25 1.55
CA GLN A 163 -14.53 -2.48 2.30
C GLN A 163 -15.05 -3.74 1.59
N VAL A 164 -14.90 -3.76 0.25
CA VAL A 164 -15.14 -4.92 -0.63
C VAL A 164 -13.89 -5.23 -1.43
N PRO A 165 -13.69 -6.46 -1.94
CA PRO A 165 -12.59 -6.76 -2.84
C PRO A 165 -12.61 -5.87 -4.09
N ILE A 166 -11.47 -5.25 -4.41
CA ILE A 166 -11.27 -4.42 -5.60
C ILE A 166 -10.18 -5.01 -6.49
N ARG A 167 -10.11 -4.55 -7.74
CA ARG A 167 -9.04 -4.92 -8.69
C ARG A 167 -8.26 -3.67 -9.05
N ILE A 168 -6.95 -3.73 -8.87
CA ILE A 168 -6.01 -2.70 -9.33
C ILE A 168 -5.09 -3.29 -10.39
N HIS A 169 -4.52 -2.46 -11.25
CA HIS A 169 -3.60 -2.95 -12.28
C HIS A 169 -2.35 -3.61 -11.67
N GLY A 170 -2.03 -4.82 -12.12
CA GLY A 170 -0.82 -5.55 -11.72
C GLY A 170 0.36 -5.28 -12.65
N GLU A 171 1.55 -5.68 -12.22
CA GLU A 171 2.76 -5.62 -13.04
C GLU A 171 2.92 -6.90 -13.89
N LEU A 172 2.81 -8.06 -13.24
CA LEU A 172 2.95 -9.38 -13.88
C LEU A 172 1.60 -10.02 -14.25
N SER A 173 0.50 -9.34 -13.92
CA SER A 173 -0.86 -9.75 -14.22
C SER A 173 -1.67 -8.53 -14.66
N GLU A 174 -2.76 -8.75 -15.41
CA GLU A 174 -3.65 -7.65 -15.81
C GLU A 174 -4.19 -6.89 -14.59
N SER A 175 -4.51 -7.62 -13.52
CA SER A 175 -4.97 -7.03 -12.27
C SER A 175 -4.64 -7.87 -11.05
N ILE A 176 -4.52 -7.21 -9.91
CA ILE A 176 -4.38 -7.78 -8.58
C ILE A 176 -5.66 -7.52 -7.79
N ILE A 177 -6.14 -8.54 -7.10
CA ILE A 177 -7.27 -8.40 -6.18
C ILE A 177 -6.75 -7.91 -4.83
N VAL A 178 -7.18 -6.72 -4.41
CA VAL A 178 -6.94 -6.20 -3.06
C VAL A 178 -8.20 -6.42 -2.24
N ARG A 179 -8.07 -7.13 -1.12
CA ARG A 179 -9.16 -7.34 -0.16
C ARG A 179 -9.01 -6.36 1.02
N PRO A 180 -10.12 -6.03 1.70
CA PRO A 180 -10.06 -5.30 2.96
C PRO A 180 -9.09 -5.99 3.94
N GLY A 181 -8.14 -5.23 4.45
CA GLY A 181 -7.13 -5.71 5.40
C GLY A 181 -5.89 -6.36 4.81
N ASP A 182 -5.81 -6.60 3.48
CA ASP A 182 -4.53 -6.96 2.84
C ASP A 182 -3.50 -5.87 3.12
N PHE A 183 -2.25 -6.23 3.40
CA PHE A 183 -1.24 -5.27 3.78
C PHE A 183 -0.58 -4.66 2.54
N ILE A 184 -0.58 -3.34 2.48
CA ILE A 184 0.03 -2.58 1.39
C ILE A 184 1.40 -2.10 1.85
N PHE A 185 2.43 -2.48 1.11
CA PHE A 185 3.76 -1.87 1.23
C PHE A 185 4.07 -1.14 -0.07
N GLY A 186 4.60 0.08 0.01
CA GLY A 186 5.09 0.79 -1.17
C GLY A 186 6.29 1.65 -0.85
N ASP A 187 7.21 1.75 -1.80
CA ASP A 187 8.39 2.62 -1.75
C ASP A 187 8.70 3.16 -3.16
N LEU A 188 9.93 3.62 -3.39
CA LEU A 188 10.31 4.19 -4.69
C LEU A 188 10.16 3.21 -5.86
N ASP A 189 10.39 1.92 -5.63
CA ASP A 189 10.46 0.92 -6.70
C ASP A 189 9.08 0.38 -7.08
N GLY A 190 8.10 0.45 -6.18
CA GLY A 190 6.73 0.08 -6.48
C GLY A 190 5.89 -0.20 -5.25
N VAL A 191 4.80 -0.94 -5.46
CA VAL A 191 3.83 -1.27 -4.40
C VAL A 191 3.51 -2.76 -4.44
N MET A 192 3.52 -3.40 -3.28
CA MET A 192 3.19 -4.81 -3.08
C MET A 192 1.86 -4.96 -2.34
N VAL A 193 1.04 -5.91 -2.78
CA VAL A 193 -0.16 -6.36 -2.07
C VAL A 193 0.13 -7.66 -1.34
N ILE A 194 0.25 -7.60 -0.02
CA ILE A 194 0.54 -8.76 0.82
C ILE A 194 -0.79 -9.29 1.38
N PRO A 195 -1.17 -10.55 1.11
CA PRO A 195 -2.38 -11.13 1.69
C PRO A 195 -2.36 -10.98 3.21
N LYS A 196 -3.48 -10.55 3.80
CA LYS A 196 -3.53 -10.22 5.24
C LYS A 196 -2.97 -11.33 6.14
N ASP A 197 -3.21 -12.59 5.80
CA ASP A 197 -2.81 -13.78 6.58
C ASP A 197 -1.30 -14.08 6.46
N LEU A 198 -0.61 -13.46 5.51
CA LEU A 198 0.84 -13.57 5.31
C LEU A 198 1.61 -12.36 5.84
N THR A 199 0.93 -11.33 6.33
CA THR A 199 1.56 -10.06 6.75
C THR A 199 2.72 -10.28 7.72
N LEU A 200 2.54 -11.12 8.74
CA LEU A 200 3.58 -11.37 9.74
C LEU A 200 4.67 -12.31 9.20
N THR A 201 4.28 -13.36 8.49
CA THR A 201 5.21 -14.33 7.87
C THR A 201 6.18 -13.64 6.91
N VAL A 202 5.67 -12.76 6.04
CA VAL A 202 6.49 -12.01 5.08
C VAL A 202 7.41 -11.04 5.82
N LEU A 203 6.90 -10.35 6.84
CA LEU A 203 7.70 -9.42 7.64
C LEU A 203 8.91 -10.10 8.29
N GLU A 204 8.66 -11.20 9.00
CA GLU A 204 9.71 -11.93 9.73
C GLU A 204 10.72 -12.57 8.79
N GLU A 205 10.28 -13.10 7.65
CA GLU A 205 11.17 -13.66 6.65
C GLU A 205 12.02 -12.59 5.95
N CYS A 206 11.43 -11.42 5.67
CA CYS A 206 12.19 -10.26 5.17
C CYS A 206 13.26 -9.82 6.17
N GLU A 207 12.93 -9.67 7.45
CA GLU A 207 13.91 -9.29 8.48
C GLU A 207 15.05 -10.31 8.59
N ARG A 208 14.73 -11.60 8.49
CA ARG A 208 15.71 -12.69 8.49
C ARG A 208 16.67 -12.59 7.30
N ILE A 209 16.13 -12.40 6.09
CA ILE A 209 16.93 -12.31 4.86
C ILE A 209 17.76 -11.02 4.83
N MET A 210 17.17 -9.90 5.25
CA MET A 210 17.86 -8.62 5.34
C MET A 210 19.13 -8.72 6.18
N GLY A 211 19.08 -9.41 7.33
CA GLY A 211 20.27 -9.62 8.16
C GLY A 211 21.38 -10.41 7.46
N ILE A 212 21.04 -11.34 6.56
CA ILE A 212 22.00 -12.10 5.76
C ILE A 212 22.58 -11.21 4.65
N GLU A 213 21.73 -10.44 3.97
CA GLU A 213 22.13 -9.53 2.89
C GLU A 213 22.99 -8.37 3.42
N ASP A 214 22.77 -7.89 4.63
CA ASP A 214 23.62 -6.86 5.26
C ASP A 214 25.06 -7.37 5.46
N ILE A 215 25.23 -8.63 5.87
CA ILE A 215 26.55 -9.25 6.01
C ILE A 215 27.19 -9.43 4.65
N ALA A 216 26.46 -9.99 3.68
CA ALA A 216 26.96 -10.17 2.31
C ALA A 216 27.37 -8.82 1.68
N ARG A 217 26.56 -7.76 1.88
CA ARG A 217 26.83 -6.41 1.39
C ARG A 217 28.12 -5.83 1.96
N LEU A 218 28.42 -6.07 3.24
CA LEU A 218 29.68 -5.65 3.86
C LEU A 218 30.89 -6.39 3.27
N GLU A 219 30.76 -7.70 3.02
CA GLU A 219 31.82 -8.51 2.39
C GLU A 219 32.07 -8.08 0.95
N PHE A 220 31.01 -7.88 0.15
CA PHE A 220 31.12 -7.34 -1.21
C PHE A 220 31.75 -5.94 -1.21
N ALA A 221 31.33 -5.05 -0.32
CA ALA A 221 31.87 -3.69 -0.22
C ALA A 221 33.35 -3.65 0.20
N ARG A 222 33.82 -4.65 0.95
CA ARG A 222 35.24 -4.83 1.28
C ARG A 222 36.07 -5.29 0.07
N GLY A 223 35.43 -5.77 -1.00
CA GLY A 223 36.09 -6.30 -2.19
C GLY A 223 36.47 -7.78 -2.07
N ASP A 224 35.80 -8.52 -1.18
CA ASP A 224 35.97 -9.98 -1.11
C ASP A 224 35.55 -10.64 -2.44
N ASP A 225 36.06 -11.84 -2.72
CA ASP A 225 35.71 -12.58 -3.92
C ASP A 225 34.19 -12.83 -4.00
N PRO A 226 33.49 -12.31 -5.03
CA PRO A 226 32.04 -12.35 -5.07
C PRO A 226 31.48 -13.77 -5.17
N VAL A 227 32.21 -14.71 -5.78
CA VAL A 227 31.80 -16.12 -5.86
C VAL A 227 31.82 -16.75 -4.47
N ALA A 228 32.91 -16.57 -3.72
CA ALA A 228 33.00 -17.09 -2.35
C ALA A 228 31.96 -16.45 -1.40
N VAL A 229 31.68 -15.15 -1.54
CA VAL A 229 30.61 -14.47 -0.77
C VAL A 229 29.25 -15.08 -1.10
N PHE A 230 28.93 -15.23 -2.39
CA PHE A 230 27.69 -15.88 -2.83
C PHE A 230 27.60 -17.33 -2.34
N GLU A 231 28.69 -18.09 -2.33
CA GLU A 231 28.68 -19.47 -1.84
C GLU A 231 28.37 -19.57 -0.35
N ARG A 232 28.81 -18.61 0.47
CA ARG A 232 28.53 -18.55 1.91
C ARG A 232 27.08 -18.19 2.20
N HIS A 233 26.58 -17.15 1.56
CA HIS A 233 25.29 -16.55 1.93
C HIS A 233 24.14 -16.95 1.01
N LYS A 234 24.46 -17.51 -0.17
CA LYS A 234 23.51 -17.85 -1.25
C LYS A 234 22.61 -16.67 -1.63
N ARG A 235 23.19 -15.46 -1.60
CA ARG A 235 22.55 -14.16 -1.90
C ARG A 235 23.53 -13.27 -2.65
N LEU A 236 22.97 -12.39 -3.50
CA LEU A 236 23.67 -11.49 -4.42
C LEU A 236 23.24 -10.05 -4.12
#